data_AF-A0A7W4DSX1-F1
#
_entry.id   AF-A0A7W4DSX1-F1
#
_cell.length_a   1.000
_cell.length_b   1.000
_cell.length_c   1.000
_cell.angle_alpha   90.00
_cell.angle_beta   90.00
_cell.angle_gamma   90.00
#
_symmetry.space_group_name_H-M   'P 1'
#
loop_
_entity.id
_entity.type
_entity.pdbx_description
1 polymer ?
#
loop_
_entity_poly.entity_id
_entity_poly.type
_entity_poly.pdbx_seq_one_letter_code
_entity_poly.pdbx_strand_id
1 'polypeptide(L)'
;MNIDPRGAKRKHKRNATKLSPNFKKLSNQIRLETLSSKIIRGLMIVVVLISVCSVGFSLLVKKNVTAEALAEKQFQELAKSYYENFFYDNFVNGHKDEIAAKGAEFVFKPYLKTGFPMVKLRRLLSYSDENNLDKRIYFEHKKLTCNKDLSSVTFKPHAPFGKTDYTTDPILSCQKVEE
;
A
#
# COMPACT_ATOMS: atom_id res chain seq x y z
N MET A 1 -23.59 19.31 106.14
CA MET A 1 -23.82 20.20 104.98
C MET A 1 -22.95 21.44 105.17
N ASN A 2 -22.13 21.94 104.24
CA ASN A 2 -21.76 21.47 102.89
C ASN A 2 -20.28 21.85 102.56
N ILE A 3 -19.79 21.45 101.37
CA ILE A 3 -18.38 21.27 100.93
C ILE A 3 -17.83 22.45 100.04
N ASP A 4 -16.49 22.65 99.97
CA ASP A 4 -15.71 23.50 98.99
C ASP A 4 -15.27 22.65 97.75
N PRO A 5 -15.44 23.14 96.50
CA PRO A 5 -14.32 23.84 95.84
C PRO A 5 -14.69 25.09 95.01
N ARG A 6 -13.88 26.16 95.19
CA ARG A 6 -13.27 27.01 94.12
C ARG A 6 -13.51 26.56 92.66
N GLY A 7 -13.73 27.51 91.73
CA GLY A 7 -13.82 27.21 90.29
C GLY A 7 -13.39 28.32 89.32
N ALA A 8 -12.09 28.42 89.02
CA ALA A 8 -11.56 29.36 88.01
C ALA A 8 -11.66 28.82 86.57
N LYS A 9 -12.28 29.57 85.66
CA LYS A 9 -12.47 29.17 84.24
C LYS A 9 -11.16 29.28 83.43
N ARG A 10 -10.48 28.15 83.17
CA ARG A 10 -9.36 28.08 82.20
C ARG A 10 -9.87 27.91 80.76
N LYS A 11 -9.36 28.74 79.84
CA LYS A 11 -9.60 28.59 78.39
C LYS A 11 -8.80 27.40 77.84
N HIS A 12 -9.47 26.41 77.27
CA HIS A 12 -8.80 25.32 76.55
C HIS A 12 -8.30 25.80 75.17
N LYS A 13 -7.00 26.12 75.05
CA LYS A 13 -6.33 26.10 73.74
C LYS A 13 -6.29 24.65 73.25
N ARG A 14 -6.89 24.38 72.09
CA ARG A 14 -6.66 23.12 71.36
C ARG A 14 -5.28 23.21 70.72
N ASN A 15 -4.30 22.51 71.28
CA ASN A 15 -2.99 22.39 70.63
C ASN A 15 -3.13 21.46 69.43
N ALA A 16 -2.87 21.97 68.23
CA ALA A 16 -2.81 21.13 67.03
C ALA A 16 -1.64 20.16 67.17
N THR A 17 -1.95 18.86 67.22
CA THR A 17 -0.94 17.80 67.35
C THR A 17 -0.01 17.85 66.14
N LYS A 18 1.28 18.15 66.35
CA LYS A 18 2.28 18.16 65.27
C LYS A 18 2.35 16.76 64.65
N LEU A 19 1.87 16.63 63.41
CA LEU A 19 1.96 15.41 62.64
C LEU A 19 3.44 15.04 62.45
N SER A 20 3.83 13.86 62.92
CA SER A 20 5.23 13.41 62.97
C SER A 20 5.90 13.45 61.58
N PRO A 21 7.16 13.89 61.46
CA PRO A 21 7.85 13.99 60.16
C PRO A 21 7.95 12.65 59.43
N ASN A 22 7.92 11.52 60.15
CA ASN A 22 7.87 10.19 59.54
C ASN A 22 6.61 9.94 58.69
N PHE A 23 5.44 10.49 59.07
CA PHE A 23 4.21 10.33 58.27
C PHE A 23 4.30 11.06 56.92
N LYS A 24 4.94 12.23 56.86
CA LYS A 24 5.18 12.95 55.59
C LYS A 24 6.12 12.17 54.67
N LYS A 25 7.17 11.55 55.24
CA LYS A 25 8.12 10.71 54.48
C LYS A 25 7.40 9.49 53.89
N LEU A 26 6.58 8.81 54.70
CA LEU A 26 5.79 7.66 54.27
C LEU A 26 4.76 8.02 53.18
N SER A 27 4.03 9.14 53.34
CA SER A 27 3.03 9.58 52.35
C SER A 27 3.65 9.94 51.00
N ASN A 28 4.86 10.49 50.99
CA ASN A 28 5.58 10.81 49.76
C ASN A 28 6.09 9.54 49.05
N GLN A 29 6.57 8.54 49.81
CA GLN A 29 7.01 7.27 49.24
C GLN A 29 5.86 6.51 48.56
N ILE A 30 4.70 6.42 49.24
CA ILE A 30 3.47 5.80 48.68
C ILE A 30 2.97 6.56 47.43
N ARG A 31 3.10 7.90 47.41
CA ARG A 31 2.79 8.72 46.22
C ARG A 31 3.72 8.43 45.04
N LEU A 32 5.01 8.22 45.28
CA LEU A 32 5.98 7.90 44.22
C LEU A 32 5.69 6.54 43.57
N GLU A 33 5.37 5.51 44.36
CA GLU A 33 5.02 4.19 43.80
C GLU A 33 3.67 4.18 43.06
N THR A 34 2.70 4.96 43.55
CA THR A 34 1.39 5.10 42.87
C THR A 34 1.43 6.03 41.65
N LEU A 35 2.41 6.92 41.54
CA LEU A 35 2.70 7.67 40.30
C LEU A 35 3.46 6.80 39.30
N SER A 36 4.49 6.08 39.75
CA SER A 36 5.24 5.10 38.96
C SER A 36 4.31 4.08 38.29
N SER A 37 3.43 3.42 39.05
CA SER A 37 2.48 2.44 38.50
C SER A 37 1.45 3.03 37.52
N LYS A 38 1.05 4.30 37.68
CA LYS A 38 0.19 4.99 36.71
C LYS A 38 0.93 5.32 35.41
N ILE A 39 2.18 5.78 35.50
CA ILE A 39 3.03 6.07 34.34
C ILE A 39 3.31 4.77 33.58
N ILE A 40 3.69 3.69 34.26
CA ILE A 40 3.93 2.37 33.68
C ILE A 40 2.65 1.84 32.99
N ARG A 41 1.48 1.93 33.63
CA ARG A 41 0.19 1.55 33.00
C ARG A 41 -0.11 2.38 31.75
N GLY A 42 0.10 3.69 31.79
CA GLY A 42 -0.08 4.56 30.61
C GLY A 42 0.85 4.18 29.45
N LEU A 43 2.12 3.91 29.76
CA LEU A 43 3.13 3.54 28.77
C LEU A 43 2.82 2.17 28.13
N MET A 44 2.36 1.20 28.92
CA MET A 44 1.88 -0.10 28.40
C MET A 44 0.66 0.06 27.46
N ILE A 45 -0.30 0.93 27.78
CA ILE A 45 -1.44 1.22 26.91
C ILE A 45 -0.98 1.85 25.58
N VAL A 46 -0.03 2.78 25.62
CA VAL A 46 0.54 3.40 24.40
C VAL A 46 1.24 2.36 23.52
N VAL A 47 2.03 1.45 24.11
CA VAL A 47 2.69 0.37 23.36
C VAL A 47 1.67 -0.57 22.69
N VAL A 48 0.59 -0.93 23.39
CA VAL A 48 -0.50 -1.75 22.83
C VAL A 48 -1.25 -1.02 21.71
N LEU A 49 -1.51 0.29 21.86
CA LEU A 49 -2.12 1.09 20.79
C LEU A 49 -1.22 1.16 19.55
N ILE A 50 0.09 1.37 19.72
CA ILE A 50 1.04 1.40 18.61
C ILE A 50 1.11 0.04 17.90
N SER A 51 1.08 -1.08 18.62
CA SER A 51 1.12 -2.41 17.99
C SER A 51 -0.18 -2.76 17.25
N VAL A 52 -1.34 -2.36 17.77
CA VAL A 52 -2.62 -2.50 17.05
C VAL A 52 -2.65 -1.61 15.80
N CYS A 53 -2.21 -0.36 15.91
CA CYS A 53 -2.13 0.57 14.77
C CYS A 53 -1.17 0.06 13.68
N SER A 54 0.01 -0.46 14.03
CA SER A 54 0.97 -0.94 13.03
C SER A 54 0.47 -2.19 12.27
N VAL A 55 -0.23 -3.10 12.94
CA VAL A 55 -0.91 -4.25 12.30
C VAL A 55 -2.05 -3.77 11.41
N GLY A 56 -2.90 -2.85 11.88
CA GLY A 56 -4.00 -2.28 11.10
C GLY A 56 -3.51 -1.58 9.83
N PHE A 57 -2.48 -0.74 9.93
CA PHE A 57 -1.89 -0.04 8.80
C PHE A 57 -1.25 -1.01 7.80
N SER A 58 -0.56 -2.06 8.29
CA SER A 58 0.03 -3.11 7.45
C SER A 58 -1.01 -3.88 6.63
N LEU A 59 -2.22 -4.09 7.17
CA LEU A 59 -3.32 -4.75 6.46
C LEU A 59 -3.97 -3.85 5.40
N LEU A 60 -4.04 -2.54 5.64
CA LEU A 60 -4.55 -1.56 4.67
C LEU A 60 -3.60 -1.37 3.49
N VAL A 61 -2.30 -1.17 3.75
CA VAL A 61 -1.29 -1.01 2.69
C VAL A 61 -1.24 -2.24 1.78
N LYS A 62 -1.24 -3.45 2.36
CA LYS A 62 -1.22 -4.70 1.59
C LYS A 62 -2.39 -4.79 0.61
N LYS A 63 -3.63 -4.52 1.04
CA LYS A 63 -4.83 -4.64 0.18
C LYS A 63 -4.83 -3.70 -1.02
N ASN A 64 -4.27 -2.51 -0.88
CA ASN A 64 -4.28 -1.51 -1.95
C ASN A 64 -3.12 -1.73 -2.94
N VAL A 65 -1.92 -2.04 -2.44
CA VAL A 65 -0.77 -2.39 -3.30
C VAL A 65 -1.06 -3.65 -4.13
N THR A 66 -1.79 -4.63 -3.57
CA THR A 66 -2.11 -5.86 -4.32
C THR A 66 -3.00 -5.63 -5.54
N ALA A 67 -3.90 -4.63 -5.55
CA ALA A 67 -4.79 -4.41 -6.69
C ALA A 67 -4.03 -3.84 -7.89
N GLU A 68 -3.23 -2.79 -7.66
CA GLU A 68 -2.41 -2.15 -8.71
C GLU A 68 -1.33 -3.11 -9.24
N ALA A 69 -0.66 -3.86 -8.36
CA ALA A 69 0.34 -4.86 -8.76
C ALA A 69 -0.28 -6.04 -9.54
N LEU A 70 -1.52 -6.45 -9.22
CA LEU A 70 -2.25 -7.48 -9.96
C LEU A 70 -2.66 -6.98 -11.35
N ALA A 71 -3.15 -5.75 -11.44
CA ALA A 71 -3.48 -5.09 -12.71
C ALA A 71 -2.24 -4.97 -13.61
N GLU A 72 -1.11 -4.52 -13.07
CA GLU A 72 0.16 -4.42 -13.82
C GLU A 72 0.65 -5.79 -14.32
N LYS A 73 0.61 -6.83 -13.47
CA LYS A 73 0.97 -8.19 -13.89
C LYS A 73 0.06 -8.70 -15.02
N GLN A 74 -1.26 -8.50 -14.89
CA GLN A 74 -2.21 -8.91 -15.92
C GLN A 74 -2.10 -8.06 -17.20
N PHE A 75 -1.69 -6.80 -17.09
CA PHE A 75 -1.40 -5.93 -18.23
C PHE A 75 -0.21 -6.48 -19.04
N GLN A 76 0.88 -6.81 -18.36
CA GLN A 76 2.07 -7.39 -18.98
C GLN A 76 1.79 -8.77 -19.59
N GLU A 77 1.03 -9.63 -18.92
CA GLU A 77 0.62 -10.95 -19.44
C GLU A 77 -0.25 -10.83 -20.71
N LEU A 78 -1.20 -9.88 -20.72
CA LEU A 78 -2.07 -9.59 -21.85
C LEU A 78 -1.28 -8.95 -23.02
N ALA A 79 -0.37 -8.02 -22.74
CA ALA A 79 0.53 -7.42 -23.71
C ALA A 79 1.45 -8.47 -24.35
N LYS A 80 2.04 -9.37 -23.54
CA LYS A 80 2.84 -10.50 -24.00
C LYS A 80 2.05 -11.39 -24.95
N SER A 81 0.87 -11.86 -24.53
CA SER A 81 0.03 -12.73 -25.36
C SER A 81 -0.42 -12.05 -26.65
N TYR A 82 -0.72 -10.74 -26.62
CA TYR A 82 -1.02 -9.96 -27.82
C TYR A 82 0.17 -9.89 -28.78
N TYR A 83 1.37 -9.59 -28.28
CA TYR A 83 2.54 -9.49 -29.14
C TYR A 83 2.87 -10.84 -29.76
N GLU A 84 3.01 -11.85 -28.92
CA GLU A 84 3.46 -13.18 -29.33
C GLU A 84 2.41 -13.86 -30.21
N ASN A 85 1.17 -14.02 -29.73
CA ASN A 85 0.18 -14.89 -30.36
C ASN A 85 -0.69 -14.21 -31.44
N PHE A 86 -0.51 -12.91 -31.66
CA PHE A 86 -1.29 -12.17 -32.66
C PHE A 86 -0.45 -11.19 -33.47
N PHE A 87 0.20 -10.21 -32.84
CA PHE A 87 0.85 -9.12 -33.57
C PHE A 87 2.07 -9.60 -34.37
N TYR A 88 2.98 -10.34 -33.74
CA TYR A 88 4.22 -10.78 -34.35
C TYR A 88 3.98 -11.64 -35.60
N ASP A 89 3.11 -12.66 -35.47
CA ASP A 89 2.81 -13.57 -36.58
C ASP A 89 2.13 -12.83 -37.75
N ASN A 90 1.21 -11.90 -37.46
CA ASN A 90 0.61 -11.04 -38.49
C ASN A 90 1.63 -10.08 -39.15
N PHE A 91 2.52 -9.50 -38.35
CA PHE A 91 3.56 -8.58 -38.84
C PHE A 91 4.57 -9.29 -39.75
N VAL A 92 5.07 -10.46 -39.33
CA VAL A 92 6.02 -11.27 -40.12
C VAL A 92 5.36 -11.80 -41.40
N ASN A 93 4.11 -12.28 -41.33
CA ASN A 93 3.38 -12.71 -42.52
C ASN A 93 3.14 -11.54 -43.51
N GLY A 94 2.85 -10.34 -43.01
CA GLY A 94 2.69 -9.14 -43.84
C GLY A 94 3.97 -8.64 -44.51
N HIS A 95 5.15 -9.01 -44.00
CA HIS A 95 6.46 -8.64 -44.56
C HIS A 95 7.25 -9.84 -45.10
N LYS A 96 6.59 -11.00 -45.30
CA LYS A 96 7.25 -12.28 -45.60
C LYS A 96 8.22 -12.21 -46.77
N ASP A 97 7.81 -11.56 -47.86
CA ASP A 97 8.62 -11.44 -49.07
C ASP A 97 9.84 -10.51 -48.86
N GLU A 98 9.69 -9.45 -48.06
CA GLU A 98 10.79 -8.54 -47.74
C GLU A 98 11.78 -9.17 -46.75
N ILE A 99 11.29 -9.94 -45.77
CA ILE A 99 12.13 -10.74 -44.87
C ILE A 99 12.90 -11.80 -45.67
N ALA A 100 12.28 -12.45 -46.66
CA ALA A 100 12.95 -13.41 -47.53
C ALA A 100 14.01 -12.76 -48.44
N ALA A 101 13.76 -11.52 -48.93
CA ALA A 101 14.66 -10.83 -49.84
C ALA A 101 15.81 -10.05 -49.15
N LYS A 102 15.59 -9.52 -47.95
CA LYS A 102 16.51 -8.58 -47.26
C LYS A 102 16.86 -8.98 -45.82
N GLY A 103 16.24 -10.02 -45.28
CA GLY A 103 16.40 -10.46 -43.89
C GLY A 103 15.52 -9.68 -42.90
N ALA A 104 15.30 -10.27 -41.72
CA ALA A 104 14.48 -9.68 -40.67
C ALA A 104 15.01 -8.32 -40.18
N GLU A 105 16.33 -8.16 -40.04
CA GLU A 105 16.93 -6.91 -39.57
C GLU A 105 16.47 -5.71 -40.40
N PHE A 106 16.38 -5.83 -41.72
CA PHE A 106 15.92 -4.74 -42.59
C PHE A 106 14.51 -4.26 -42.21
N VAL A 107 13.60 -5.19 -41.97
CA VAL A 107 12.18 -4.93 -41.66
C VAL A 107 12.00 -4.42 -40.23
N PHE A 108 12.76 -4.93 -39.26
CA PHE A 108 12.66 -4.51 -37.85
C PHE A 108 13.45 -3.23 -37.54
N LYS A 109 14.44 -2.85 -38.36
CA LYS A 109 15.32 -1.67 -38.18
C LYS A 109 14.60 -0.35 -37.85
N PRO A 110 13.46 0.02 -38.48
CA PRO A 110 12.75 1.25 -38.13
C PRO A 110 12.28 1.30 -36.67
N TYR A 111 11.99 0.14 -36.08
CA TYR A 111 11.38 0.00 -34.76
C TYR A 111 12.40 -0.17 -33.62
N LEU A 112 13.69 -0.37 -33.93
CA LEU A 112 14.75 -0.57 -32.93
C LEU A 112 14.86 0.55 -31.89
N LYS A 113 14.63 1.81 -32.30
CA LYS A 113 14.81 2.99 -31.43
C LYS A 113 13.52 3.42 -30.74
N THR A 114 12.42 3.48 -31.48
CA THR A 114 11.12 3.99 -31.00
C THR A 114 10.19 2.89 -30.49
N GLY A 115 10.41 1.64 -30.89
CA GLY A 115 9.42 0.57 -30.82
C GLY A 115 8.35 0.67 -31.91
N PHE A 116 7.48 -0.34 -31.91
CA PHE A 116 6.24 -0.36 -32.67
C PHE A 116 5.23 0.67 -32.16
N PRO A 117 4.21 1.05 -32.97
CA PRO A 117 3.13 1.93 -32.52
C PRO A 117 2.48 1.45 -31.22
N MET A 118 2.22 2.39 -30.31
CA MET A 118 1.66 2.13 -28.97
C MET A 118 0.34 1.36 -29.04
N VAL A 119 0.26 0.24 -28.33
CA VAL A 119 -0.94 -0.60 -28.26
C VAL A 119 -1.70 -0.27 -26.98
N LYS A 120 -2.92 0.27 -27.11
CA LYS A 120 -3.77 0.66 -25.98
C LYS A 120 -4.41 -0.55 -25.31
N LEU A 121 -4.63 -0.46 -23.99
CA LEU A 121 -5.37 -1.47 -23.20
C LEU A 121 -6.74 -1.82 -23.82
N ARG A 122 -7.46 -0.83 -24.40
CA ARG A 122 -8.70 -1.07 -25.15
C ARG A 122 -8.54 -2.14 -26.24
N ARG A 123 -7.44 -2.12 -27.00
CA ARG A 123 -7.14 -3.08 -28.08
C ARG A 123 -6.65 -4.41 -27.54
N LEU A 124 -5.83 -4.38 -26.47
CA LEU A 124 -5.37 -5.59 -25.78
C LEU A 124 -6.55 -6.40 -25.19
N LEU A 125 -7.62 -5.74 -24.75
CA LEU A 125 -8.84 -6.42 -24.25
C LEU A 125 -9.76 -6.95 -25.36
N SER A 126 -9.46 -6.72 -26.65
CA SER A 126 -10.39 -6.94 -27.77
C SER A 126 -9.77 -7.58 -29.02
N TYR A 127 -8.59 -8.20 -28.94
CA TYR A 127 -7.91 -8.77 -30.12
C TYR A 127 -8.19 -10.26 -30.38
N SER A 128 -8.84 -10.93 -29.43
CA SER A 128 -9.13 -12.36 -29.44
C SER A 128 -10.63 -12.59 -29.51
N ASP A 129 -11.08 -13.59 -30.29
CA ASP A 129 -12.48 -13.96 -30.45
C ASP A 129 -13.07 -14.51 -29.14
N GLU A 130 -12.27 -15.29 -28.39
CA GLU A 130 -12.37 -15.35 -26.94
C GLU A 130 -11.97 -13.99 -26.39
N ASN A 131 -12.94 -13.07 -26.37
CA ASN A 131 -12.77 -11.73 -25.81
C ASN A 131 -12.23 -11.89 -24.37
N ASN A 132 -11.13 -11.20 -24.04
CA ASN A 132 -10.52 -11.18 -22.71
C ASN A 132 -11.39 -10.39 -21.68
N LEU A 133 -12.70 -10.70 -21.63
CA LEU A 133 -13.72 -10.10 -20.78
C LEU A 133 -13.49 -10.50 -19.31
N ASP A 134 -13.08 -11.75 -19.11
CA ASP A 134 -12.60 -12.28 -17.83
C ASP A 134 -11.48 -11.38 -17.28
N LYS A 135 -10.50 -10.98 -18.11
CA LYS A 135 -9.38 -10.14 -17.67
C LYS A 135 -9.78 -8.68 -17.40
N ARG A 136 -10.97 -8.23 -17.81
CA ARG A 136 -11.46 -6.87 -17.48
C ARG A 136 -11.61 -6.66 -15.98
N ILE A 137 -11.88 -7.71 -15.21
CA ILE A 137 -12.06 -7.63 -13.74
C ILE A 137 -10.82 -7.10 -13.01
N TYR A 138 -9.63 -7.22 -13.62
CA TYR A 138 -8.37 -6.71 -13.08
C TYR A 138 -8.14 -5.22 -13.36
N PHE A 139 -8.87 -4.65 -14.33
CA PHE A 139 -8.72 -3.27 -14.77
C PHE A 139 -9.92 -2.38 -14.42
N GLU A 140 -11.04 -2.97 -14.00
CA GLU A 140 -12.29 -2.25 -13.73
C GLU A 140 -13.08 -2.99 -12.64
N HIS A 141 -12.87 -2.56 -11.39
CA HIS A 141 -13.58 -3.08 -10.22
C HIS A 141 -13.79 -1.98 -9.17
N LYS A 142 -14.60 -2.26 -8.13
CA LYS A 142 -15.04 -1.29 -7.09
C LYS A 142 -13.96 -0.45 -6.38
N LYS A 143 -12.68 -0.72 -6.58
CA LYS A 143 -11.55 -0.05 -5.89
C LYS A 143 -10.48 0.47 -6.85
N LEU A 144 -10.51 0.06 -8.12
CA LEU A 144 -9.51 0.39 -9.12
C LEU A 144 -10.16 0.44 -10.49
N THR A 145 -9.99 1.55 -11.19
CA THR A 145 -10.43 1.71 -12.58
C THR A 145 -9.26 2.21 -13.42
N CYS A 146 -8.86 1.42 -14.40
CA CYS A 146 -7.76 1.72 -15.31
C CYS A 146 -8.29 2.31 -16.61
N ASN A 147 -7.71 3.44 -17.01
CA ASN A 147 -8.10 4.15 -18.21
C ASN A 147 -7.62 3.37 -19.45
N LYS A 148 -8.58 2.83 -20.21
CA LYS A 148 -8.36 1.95 -21.37
C LYS A 148 -7.68 2.64 -22.56
N ASP A 149 -7.62 3.97 -22.57
CA ASP A 149 -7.10 4.79 -23.67
C ASP A 149 -5.79 5.51 -23.37
N LEU A 150 -5.52 5.76 -22.10
CA LEU A 150 -4.24 6.26 -21.58
C LEU A 150 -3.28 5.13 -21.22
N SER A 151 -3.80 3.96 -20.84
CA SER A 151 -2.97 2.78 -20.60
C SER A 151 -2.55 2.14 -21.93
N SER A 152 -1.24 1.97 -22.14
CA SER A 152 -0.66 1.49 -23.38
C SER A 152 0.67 0.76 -23.17
N VAL A 153 1.09 -0.01 -24.15
CA VAL A 153 2.40 -0.67 -24.18
C VAL A 153 3.09 -0.40 -25.51
N THR A 154 4.39 -0.16 -25.46
CA THR A 154 5.26 -0.08 -26.64
C THR A 154 6.14 -1.34 -26.68
N PHE A 155 6.18 -2.01 -27.82
CA PHE A 155 7.05 -3.18 -28.03
C PHE A 155 8.30 -2.76 -28.81
N LYS A 156 9.48 -3.05 -28.27
CA LYS A 156 10.78 -2.73 -28.88
C LYS A 156 11.51 -4.02 -29.26
N PRO A 157 11.52 -4.41 -30.55
CA PRO A 157 12.17 -5.62 -31.00
C PRO A 157 13.70 -5.49 -30.88
N HIS A 158 14.39 -6.59 -30.65
CA HIS A 158 15.86 -6.68 -30.69
C HIS A 158 16.31 -7.95 -31.41
N ALA A 159 17.57 -8.01 -31.82
CA ALA A 159 18.14 -9.24 -32.40
C ALA A 159 18.06 -10.41 -31.39
N PRO A 160 17.81 -11.66 -31.83
CA PRO A 160 17.71 -12.13 -33.22
C PRO A 160 16.33 -11.94 -33.89
N PHE A 161 15.46 -11.07 -33.38
CA PHE A 161 14.15 -10.70 -33.96
C PHE A 161 13.11 -11.82 -33.97
N GLY A 162 13.24 -12.83 -33.11
CA GLY A 162 12.21 -13.82 -32.87
C GLY A 162 11.00 -13.28 -32.11
N LYS A 163 9.98 -14.13 -32.00
CA LYS A 163 8.69 -13.85 -31.36
C LYS A 163 8.80 -13.40 -29.89
N THR A 164 9.88 -13.80 -29.19
CA THR A 164 10.18 -13.45 -27.79
C THR A 164 11.27 -12.39 -27.65
N ASP A 165 11.86 -11.91 -28.74
CA ASP A 165 13.04 -11.02 -28.72
C ASP A 165 12.62 -9.55 -28.76
N TYR A 166 11.98 -9.12 -27.67
CA TYR A 166 11.51 -7.76 -27.50
C TYR A 166 11.59 -7.31 -26.04
N THR A 167 11.66 -6.00 -25.85
CA THR A 167 11.41 -5.32 -24.58
C THR A 167 10.08 -4.59 -24.63
N THR A 168 9.49 -4.30 -23.46
CA THR A 168 8.22 -3.58 -23.34
C THR A 168 8.39 -2.33 -22.49
N ASP A 169 7.78 -1.23 -22.93
CA ASP A 169 7.54 -0.06 -22.09
C ASP A 169 6.04 0.01 -21.77
N PRO A 170 5.57 -0.63 -20.68
CA PRO A 170 4.19 -0.51 -20.23
C PRO A 170 3.94 0.83 -19.54
N ILE A 171 2.79 1.42 -19.83
CA ILE A 171 2.24 2.60 -19.14
C ILE A 171 0.83 2.21 -18.71
N LEU A 172 0.63 1.98 -17.42
CA LEU A 172 -0.69 1.66 -16.86
C LEU A 172 -1.21 2.85 -16.05
N SER A 173 -2.35 3.40 -16.45
CA SER A 173 -2.98 4.57 -15.83
C SER A 173 -4.24 4.15 -15.11
N CYS A 174 -4.16 3.97 -13.78
CA CYS A 174 -5.30 3.59 -12.95
C CYS A 174 -5.60 4.63 -11.88
N GLN A 175 -6.88 4.75 -11.54
CA GLN A 175 -7.40 5.59 -10.48
C GLN A 175 -8.01 4.69 -9.40
N LYS A 176 -7.73 5.02 -8.14
CA LYS A 176 -8.42 4.41 -7.00
C LYS A 176 -9.82 4.99 -6.93
N VAL A 177 -10.82 4.13 -6.77
CA VAL A 177 -12.19 4.55 -6.49
C VAL A 177 -12.34 4.59 -4.97
N GLU A 178 -12.44 5.80 -4.42
CA GLU A 178 -12.79 6.01 -3.01
C GLU A 178 -14.32 5.88 -2.87
N GLU A 179 -14.76 5.06 -1.90
CA GLU A 179 -16.18 4.85 -1.54
C GLU A 179 -16.67 5.91 -0.55
#